data_AF-A0A955NVN7-F1
#
_entry.id   AF-A0A955NVN7-F1
#
_cell.length_a   1.000
_cell.length_b   1.000
_cell.length_c   1.000
_cell.angle_alpha   90.00
_cell.angle_beta   90.00
_cell.angle_gamma   90.00
#
_symmetry.space_group_name_H-M   'P 1'
#
loop_
_entity.id
_entity.type
_entity.pdbx_description
1 polymer ?
#
loop_
_entity_poly.entity_id
_entity_poly.type
_entity_poly.pdbx_seq_one_letter_code
_entity_poly.pdbx_strand_id
1 'polypeptide(L)' 'MNKMDRNPDPIPEEFPTEEAAAEFWDTHSVAGYEESLEPVDFEADIQTRHHEIEVDEESFNALR' A
#
# COMPACT_ATOMS: atom_id res chain seq x y z
N MET A 1 5.82 10.23 13.98
CA MET A 1 5.78 9.77 12.57
C MET A 1 6.18 10.93 11.70
N ASN A 2 7.28 10.78 10.96
CA ASN A 2 7.86 11.85 10.16
C ASN A 2 6.92 12.12 8.97
N LYS A 3 6.43 13.36 8.83
CA LYS A 3 5.67 13.78 7.65
C LYS A 3 6.65 13.79 6.48
N MET A 4 6.67 12.72 5.69
CA MET A 4 7.32 12.72 4.38
C MET A 4 6.53 13.68 3.47
N ASP A 5 7.27 14.39 2.63
CA ASP A 5 6.79 15.50 1.83
C ASP A 5 5.47 15.23 1.12
N ARG A 6 4.60 16.25 1.13
CA ARG A 6 3.20 16.21 0.70
C ARG A 6 2.97 16.03 -0.81
N ASN A 7 4.02 15.74 -1.58
CA ASN A 7 3.92 15.64 -3.03
C ASN A 7 4.58 14.35 -3.50
N PRO A 8 3.82 13.36 -3.99
CA PRO A 8 4.40 12.14 -4.55
C PRO A 8 5.22 12.46 -5.81
N ASP A 9 6.20 11.62 -6.13
CA ASP A 9 6.95 11.74 -7.38
C ASP A 9 5.99 11.67 -8.58
N PRO A 10 6.17 12.47 -9.64
CA PRO A 10 5.24 12.48 -10.76
C PRO A 10 5.20 11.12 -11.47
N ILE A 11 3.99 10.68 -11.85
CA ILE A 11 3.82 9.48 -12.67
C ILE A 11 4.42 9.76 -14.07
N PRO A 12 5.35 8.93 -14.57
CA PRO A 12 5.87 9.07 -15.94
C PRO A 12 4.78 8.94 -17.01
N GLU A 13 4.92 9.62 -18.14
CA GLU A 13 3.97 9.47 -19.27
C GLU A 13 3.97 8.05 -19.83
N GLU A 14 5.13 7.40 -19.85
CA GLU A 14 5.29 6.01 -20.24
C GLU A 14 6.33 5.31 -19.35
N PHE A 15 6.09 4.04 -19.05
CA PHE A 15 7.09 3.17 -18.45
C PHE A 15 7.85 2.44 -19.56
N PRO A 16 9.20 2.39 -19.50
CA PRO A 16 10.00 1.75 -20.54
C PRO A 16 9.82 0.23 -20.58
N THR A 17 9.49 -0.40 -19.44
CA THR A 17 9.19 -1.83 -19.31
C THR A 17 8.16 -2.06 -18.19
N GLU A 18 7.57 -3.25 -18.14
CA GLU A 18 6.68 -3.66 -17.04
C GLU A 18 7.41 -3.69 -15.69
N GLU A 19 8.68 -4.12 -15.66
CA GLU A 19 9.50 -4.15 -14.45
C GLU A 19 9.75 -2.74 -13.90
N ALA A 20 9.97 -1.75 -14.76
CA ALA A 20 10.12 -0.37 -14.33
C ALA A 20 8.83 0.20 -13.71
N ALA A 21 7.66 -0.22 -14.21
CA ALA A 21 6.38 0.13 -13.60
C ALA A 21 6.21 -0.53 -12.22
N ALA A 22 6.59 -1.80 -12.09
CA ALA A 22 6.54 -2.51 -10.82
C ALA A 22 7.46 -1.87 -9.77
N GLU A 23 8.70 -1.57 -10.12
CA GLU A 23 9.67 -0.93 -9.21
C GLU A 23 9.18 0.44 -8.71
N PHE A 24 8.51 1.22 -9.58
CA PHE A 24 7.88 2.47 -9.17
C PHE A 24 6.77 2.24 -8.13
N TRP A 25 5.85 1.31 -8.39
CA TRP A 25 4.70 1.05 -7.51
C TRP A 25 5.04 0.26 -6.23
N ASP A 26 6.19 -0.39 -6.15
CA ASP A 26 6.68 -1.02 -4.91
C ASP A 26 6.93 0.02 -3.79
N THR A 27 7.19 1.27 -4.16
CA THR A 27 7.47 2.37 -3.23
C THR A 27 6.39 3.44 -3.17
N HIS A 28 5.44 3.41 -4.11
CA HIS A 28 4.37 4.40 -4.24
C HIS A 28 2.99 3.80 -4.00
N SER A 29 2.11 4.55 -3.35
CA SER A 29 0.70 4.17 -3.22
C SER A 29 -0.14 4.93 -4.23
N VAL A 30 -1.06 4.24 -4.91
CA VAL A 30 -2.06 4.85 -5.81
C VAL A 30 -2.90 5.90 -5.06
N ALA A 31 -3.11 5.72 -3.75
CA ALA A 31 -3.83 6.70 -2.91
C ALA A 31 -3.11 8.06 -2.79
N GLY A 32 -1.83 8.15 -3.19
CA GLY A 32 -1.11 9.42 -3.28
C GLY A 32 -1.47 10.27 -4.50
N TYR A 33 -2.13 9.69 -5.52
CA TYR A 33 -2.36 10.30 -6.82
C TYR A 33 -3.84 10.54 -7.12
N GLU A 34 -4.60 11.01 -6.13
CA GLU A 34 -6.06 11.19 -6.25
C GLU A 34 -6.48 12.06 -7.44
N GLU A 35 -5.69 13.08 -7.79
CA GLU A 35 -5.95 13.96 -8.95
C GLU A 35 -5.82 13.24 -10.31
N SER A 36 -5.13 12.10 -10.35
CA SER A 36 -4.98 11.26 -11.54
C SER A 36 -6.03 10.13 -11.60
N LEU A 37 -6.88 10.00 -10.59
CA LEU A 37 -7.93 8.98 -10.52
C LEU A 37 -9.28 9.57 -10.89
N GLU A 38 -10.12 8.72 -11.48
CA GLU A 38 -11.53 9.03 -11.68
C GLU A 38 -12.38 8.31 -10.61
N PRO A 39 -13.44 8.94 -10.09
CA PRO A 39 -14.35 8.28 -9.16
C PRO A 39 -15.07 7.13 -9.88
N VAL A 40 -15.09 5.96 -9.24
CA VAL A 40 -15.79 4.78 -9.72
C VAL A 40 -16.73 4.25 -8.64
N ASP A 41 -17.89 3.74 -9.06
CA ASP A 41 -18.78 3.01 -8.15
C ASP A 41 -18.14 1.67 -7.79
N PHE A 42 -17.73 1.53 -6.53
CA PHE A 42 -17.09 0.34 -6.01
C PHE A 42 -17.76 -0.10 -4.71
N GLU A 43 -18.19 -1.35 -4.65
CA GLU A 43 -18.77 -1.97 -3.46
C GLU A 43 -17.87 -3.15 -3.03
N ALA A 44 -17.44 -3.14 -1.78
CA ALA A 44 -16.70 -4.24 -1.17
C ALA A 44 -17.33 -4.64 0.16
N ASP A 45 -17.60 -5.93 0.32
CA ASP A 45 -18.02 -6.52 1.58
C ASP A 45 -16.78 -6.87 2.42
N ILE A 46 -16.35 -5.92 3.26
CA ILE A 46 -15.22 -6.12 4.17
C ILE A 46 -15.73 -6.80 5.44
N GLN A 47 -15.53 -8.11 5.52
CA GLN A 47 -15.89 -8.91 6.69
C GLN A 47 -14.76 -8.95 7.72
N THR A 48 -15.10 -8.87 9.01
CA THR A 48 -14.13 -9.09 10.09
C THR A 48 -13.60 -10.52 10.03
N ARG A 49 -12.28 -10.67 9.98
CA ARG A 49 -11.60 -11.96 10.07
C ARG A 49 -10.89 -12.06 11.42
N HIS A 50 -11.18 -13.10 12.18
CA HIS A 50 -10.41 -13.45 13.38
C HIS A 50 -9.43 -14.56 13.02
N HIS A 51 -8.15 -14.30 13.22
CA HIS A 51 -7.08 -15.26 12.98
C HIS A 51 -6.39 -15.56 14.30
N GLU A 52 -6.29 -16.85 14.63
CA GLU A 52 -5.46 -17.34 15.72
C GLU A 52 -4.16 -17.90 15.13
N ILE A 53 -3.03 -17.48 15.66
CA ILE A 53 -1.71 -17.97 15.26
C ILE A 53 -1.04 -18.50 16.52
N GLU A 54 -0.62 -19.76 16.48
CA GLU A 54 0.18 -20.35 17.55
C GLU A 54 1.58 -19.75 17.49
N VAL A 55 2.06 -19.27 18.64
CA VAL A 55 3.40 -18.71 18.81
C VAL A 55 4.05 -19.35 20.02
N ASP A 56 5.37 -19.46 19.98
CA ASP A 56 6.15 -19.87 21.15
C ASP A 56 6.20 -18.75 22.19
N GLU A 57 6.62 -19.11 23.42
CA GLU A 57 6.67 -18.19 24.55
C GLU A 57 7.62 -17.00 24.33
N GLU A 58 8.75 -17.21 23.65
CA GLU A 58 9.71 -16.14 23.35
C GLU A 58 9.09 -15.11 22.40
N SER A 59 8.47 -15.59 21.31
CA SER A 59 7.75 -14.74 20.35
C SER A 59 6.60 -13.97 21.00
N PHE A 60 5.84 -14.60 21.91
CA PHE A 60 4.77 -13.93 22.64
C PHE A 60 5.30 -12.81 23.55
N ASN A 61 6.39 -13.07 24.30
CA ASN A 61 6.98 -12.08 25.18
C ASN A 61 7.59 -10.89 24.43
N ALA A 62 8.11 -11.10 23.22
CA ALA A 62 8.67 -10.03 22.38
C ALA A 62 7.61 -9.05 21.84
N LEU A 63 6.35 -9.49 21.75
CA LEU A 63 5.22 -8.68 21.27
C LEU A 63 4.51 -7.88 22.39
N ARG A 64 4.91 -8.07 23.65
CA ARG A 64 4.27 -7.49 24.83
C ARG A 64 4.79 -6.09 25.19
#